data_AF-A0A5E8CKL1-F1
#
_entry.id   AF-A0A5E8CKL1-F1
#
_cell.length_a   1.000
_cell.length_b   1.000
_cell.length_c   1.000
_cell.angle_alpha   90.00
_cell.angle_beta   90.00
_cell.angle_gamma   90.00
#
_symmetry.space_group_name_H-M   'P 1'
#
loop_
_entity.id
_entity.type
_entity.pdbx_description
1 polymer ?
#
loop_
_entity_poly.entity_id
_entity_poly.type
_entity_poly.pdbx_seq_one_letter_code
_entity_poly.pdbx_strand_id
1 'polypeptide(L)'
;MQIFFKTLQESGFLMKIDKMKDQAIGCITKSNELVIRPCIESFLRNKPNIIEGINQIIYGFFEIDIRRIMKKNVKEININIKTITSKVVFEMSHAHKIIMQKVVSKVLKLLDETGDLVKFVEYFSGIPLILSDSEIYTLKTWRGQNFSEHTCFYYVDIPEAFIRRDNIETLAVQFAAVIRAAETKFGMA
;
A
#
# COMPACT_ATOMS: atom_id res chain seq x y z
N MET A 1 29.66 -7.46 1.12
CA MET A 1 29.57 -8.76 1.84
C MET A 1 30.06 -8.68 3.29
N GLN A 2 31.29 -8.23 3.57
CA GLN A 2 31.85 -8.20 4.93
C GLN A 2 31.10 -7.25 5.90
N ILE A 3 30.58 -6.12 5.40
CA ILE A 3 29.86 -5.14 6.24
C ILE A 3 28.52 -5.71 6.73
N PHE A 4 27.74 -6.34 5.86
CA PHE A 4 26.44 -6.93 6.21
C PHE A 4 26.58 -8.06 7.24
N PHE A 5 27.55 -8.95 7.05
CA PHE A 5 27.83 -10.02 8.01
C PHE A 5 28.29 -9.48 9.36
N LYS A 6 29.11 -8.42 9.35
CA LYS A 6 29.56 -7.71 10.56
C LYS A 6 28.39 -7.05 11.29
N THR A 7 27.49 -6.37 10.60
CA THR A 7 26.28 -5.76 11.20
C THR A 7 25.31 -6.80 11.78
N LEU A 8 25.16 -7.96 11.13
CA LEU A 8 24.36 -9.07 11.66
C LEU A 8 24.99 -9.73 12.91
N GLN A 9 26.32 -9.80 12.98
CA GLN A 9 27.03 -10.22 14.19
C GLN A 9 26.91 -9.20 15.32
N GLU A 10 27.15 -7.91 15.03
CA GLU A 10 27.14 -6.83 16.02
C GLU A 10 25.75 -6.56 16.60
N SER A 11 24.68 -6.76 15.82
CA SER A 11 23.30 -6.64 16.30
C SER A 11 22.84 -7.81 17.20
N GLY A 12 23.67 -8.85 17.35
CA GLY A 12 23.33 -10.07 18.08
C GLY A 12 22.23 -10.90 17.43
N PHE A 13 21.82 -10.56 16.20
CA PHE A 13 20.74 -11.22 15.47
C PHE A 13 21.03 -12.69 15.21
N LEU A 14 22.28 -13.02 14.85
CA LEU A 14 22.72 -14.40 14.64
C LEU A 14 22.63 -15.24 15.92
N MET A 15 23.04 -14.68 17.07
CA MET A 15 22.91 -15.35 18.37
C MET A 15 21.46 -15.57 18.80
N LYS A 16 20.54 -14.65 18.43
CA LYS A 16 19.11 -14.80 18.68
C LYS A 16 18.50 -15.93 17.84
N ILE A 17 18.90 -16.06 16.58
CA ILE A 17 18.49 -17.16 15.72
C ILE A 17 18.93 -18.52 16.29
N ASP A 18 20.19 -18.63 16.75
CA ASP A 18 20.69 -19.87 17.34
C ASP A 18 19.94 -20.25 18.62
N LYS A 19 19.63 -19.29 19.50
CA LYS A 19 18.78 -19.55 20.68
C LYS A 19 17.34 -19.95 20.33
N MET A 20 16.77 -19.34 19.29
CA MET A 20 15.42 -19.68 18.83
C MET A 20 15.35 -21.06 18.18
N LYS A 21 16.45 -21.53 17.58
CA LYS A 21 16.54 -22.87 16.99
C LYS A 21 16.34 -23.96 18.04
N ASP A 22 16.99 -23.85 19.19
CA ASP A 22 16.86 -24.85 20.26
C ASP A 22 15.45 -24.83 20.89
N GLN A 23 14.82 -23.66 20.99
CA GLN A 23 13.43 -23.53 21.43
C GLN A 23 12.44 -24.11 20.41
N ALA A 24 12.65 -23.87 19.12
CA ALA A 24 11.83 -24.43 18.05
C ALA A 24 11.96 -25.96 17.98
N ILE A 25 13.15 -26.51 18.22
CA ILE A 25 13.39 -27.97 18.31
C ILE A 25 12.73 -28.54 19.58
N GLY A 26 12.81 -27.85 20.70
CA GLY A 26 12.21 -28.28 21.98
C GLY A 26 10.68 -28.34 21.98
N CYS A 27 10.00 -27.54 21.15
CA CYS A 27 8.54 -27.54 21.03
C CYS A 27 7.97 -28.66 20.14
N ILE A 28 8.81 -29.48 19.51
CA ILE A 28 8.38 -30.56 18.61
C ILE A 28 8.31 -31.87 19.39
N THR A 29 7.09 -32.32 19.72
CA THR A 29 6.88 -33.70 20.20
C THR A 29 7.22 -34.70 19.09
N LYS A 30 7.69 -35.91 19.47
CA LYS A 30 8.12 -36.97 18.52
C LYS A 30 7.14 -37.28 17.38
N SER A 31 5.84 -37.02 17.56
CA SER A 31 4.82 -37.19 16.51
C SER A 31 4.84 -36.10 15.43
N ASN A 32 5.21 -34.86 15.80
CA ASN A 32 5.27 -33.72 14.88
C ASN A 32 6.63 -33.61 14.18
N GLU A 33 7.65 -34.32 14.67
CA GLU A 33 9.00 -34.32 14.11
C GLU A 33 9.04 -34.87 12.68
N LEU A 34 8.25 -35.90 12.37
CA LEU A 34 8.14 -36.49 11.04
C LEU A 34 7.50 -35.56 10.00
N VAL A 35 6.67 -34.61 10.44
CA VAL A 35 5.96 -33.67 9.55
C VAL A 35 6.73 -32.36 9.39
N ILE A 36 7.35 -31.89 10.47
CA ILE A 36 8.04 -30.59 10.50
C ILE A 36 9.47 -30.70 9.95
N ARG A 37 10.16 -31.83 10.18
CA ARG A 37 11.54 -32.04 9.71
C ARG A 37 11.68 -31.93 8.19
N PRO A 38 10.82 -32.52 7.34
CA PRO A 38 10.89 -32.33 5.90
C PRO A 38 10.72 -30.86 5.46
N CYS A 39 9.84 -30.11 6.14
CA CYS A 39 9.61 -28.69 5.85
C CYS A 39 10.83 -27.82 6.22
N ILE A 40 11.44 -28.08 7.39
CA ILE A 40 12.68 -27.40 7.82
C ILE A 40 13.83 -27.76 6.89
N GLU A 41 14.00 -29.04 6.53
CA GLU A 41 15.04 -29.48 5.61
C GLU A 41 14.85 -28.95 4.18
N SER A 42 13.61 -28.82 3.72
CA SER A 42 13.28 -28.17 2.45
C SER A 42 13.61 -26.68 2.48
N PHE A 43 13.24 -25.98 3.57
CA PHE A 43 13.60 -24.58 3.77
C PHE A 43 15.12 -24.37 3.84
N LEU A 44 15.85 -25.21 4.58
CA LEU A 44 17.31 -25.14 4.68
C LEU A 44 18.01 -25.48 3.36
N ARG A 45 17.47 -26.40 2.56
CA ARG A 45 17.96 -26.69 1.20
C ARG A 45 17.75 -25.51 0.24
N ASN A 46 16.64 -24.79 0.40
CA ASN A 46 16.32 -23.61 -0.42
C ASN A 46 16.89 -22.30 0.11
N LYS A 47 17.41 -22.29 1.35
CA LYS A 47 18.01 -21.11 1.99
C LYS A 47 19.07 -20.41 1.13
N PRO A 48 20.00 -21.11 0.43
CA PRO A 48 20.94 -20.45 -0.47
C PRO A 48 20.25 -19.71 -1.62
N ASN A 49 19.22 -20.30 -2.23
CA ASN A 49 18.47 -19.69 -3.33
C ASN A 49 17.64 -18.48 -2.87
N ILE A 50 17.07 -18.54 -1.66
CA ILE A 50 16.37 -17.40 -1.05
C ILE A 50 17.35 -16.25 -0.77
N ILE A 51 18.52 -16.56 -0.20
CA ILE A 51 19.58 -15.57 0.04
C ILE A 51 20.09 -14.99 -1.29
N GLU A 52 20.25 -15.82 -2.32
CA GLU A 52 20.65 -15.38 -3.66
C GLU A 52 19.59 -14.46 -4.29
N GLY A 53 18.31 -14.81 -4.22
CA GLY A 53 17.22 -13.96 -4.70
C GLY A 53 17.15 -12.62 -3.97
N ILE A 54 17.28 -12.61 -2.65
CA ILE A 54 17.36 -11.37 -1.86
C ILE A 54 18.60 -10.56 -2.26
N ASN A 55 19.75 -11.21 -2.44
CA ASN A 55 20.97 -10.54 -2.88
C ASN A 55 20.81 -9.96 -4.29
N GLN A 56 20.17 -10.66 -5.23
CA GLN A 56 19.94 -10.15 -6.58
C GLN A 56 19.00 -8.95 -6.59
N ILE A 57 17.94 -8.95 -5.76
CA ILE A 57 17.07 -7.78 -5.58
C ILE A 57 17.87 -6.62 -5.01
N ILE A 58 18.67 -6.86 -3.96
CA ILE A 58 19.51 -5.85 -3.32
C ILE A 58 20.55 -5.30 -4.30
N TYR A 59 21.23 -6.17 -5.06
CA TYR A 59 22.21 -5.77 -6.06
C TYR A 59 21.55 -4.98 -7.20
N GLY A 60 20.42 -5.44 -7.74
CA GLY A 60 19.68 -4.70 -8.76
C GLY A 60 19.22 -3.33 -8.26
N PHE A 61 18.79 -3.24 -7.00
CA PHE A 61 18.46 -1.97 -6.35
C PHE A 61 19.71 -1.07 -6.27
N PHE A 62 20.83 -1.55 -5.70
CA PHE A 62 22.05 -0.74 -5.54
C PHE A 62 22.77 -0.38 -6.84
N GLU A 63 22.70 -1.23 -7.87
CA GLU A 63 23.30 -0.98 -9.18
C GLU A 63 22.55 0.15 -9.93
N ILE A 64 21.24 0.27 -9.71
CA ILE A 64 20.43 1.39 -10.20
C ILE A 64 20.55 2.63 -9.28
N ASP A 65 20.72 2.46 -7.96
CA ASP A 65 20.39 3.51 -6.99
C ASP A 65 21.51 4.27 -6.26
N ILE A 66 22.79 3.84 -6.28
CA ILE A 66 23.83 4.57 -5.51
C ILE A 66 23.92 6.06 -5.90
N ARG A 67 23.62 6.42 -7.16
CA ARG A 67 23.68 7.82 -7.62
C ARG A 67 22.38 8.60 -7.43
N ARG A 68 21.24 7.94 -7.18
CA ARG A 68 19.90 8.56 -7.26
C ARG A 68 19.13 8.56 -5.94
N ILE A 69 19.25 7.53 -5.10
CA ILE A 69 18.57 7.46 -3.79
C ILE A 69 19.21 8.36 -2.75
N MET A 70 20.54 8.45 -2.71
CA MET A 70 21.23 9.29 -1.71
C MET A 70 20.94 10.80 -1.82
N LYS A 71 20.24 11.24 -2.88
CA LYS A 71 19.88 12.65 -3.11
C LYS A 71 18.38 12.93 -3.11
N LYS A 72 17.51 11.91 -3.05
CA LYS A 72 16.07 12.13 -2.93
C LYS A 72 15.69 12.10 -1.45
N ASN A 73 15.60 13.28 -0.85
CA ASN A 73 14.76 13.46 0.33
C ASN A 73 13.34 13.08 -0.08
N VAL A 74 12.88 11.89 0.30
CA VAL A 74 11.46 11.57 0.29
C VAL A 74 10.84 12.59 1.25
N LYS A 75 10.21 13.64 0.70
CA LYS A 75 9.51 14.60 1.53
C LYS A 75 8.38 13.84 2.21
N GLU A 76 8.37 13.88 3.54
CA GLU A 76 7.25 13.37 4.31
C GLU A 76 6.08 14.37 4.13
N ILE A 77 5.25 14.12 3.13
CA ILE A 77 4.07 14.95 2.85
C ILE A 77 2.95 14.50 3.79
N ASN A 78 2.56 15.37 4.71
CA ASN A 78 1.50 15.08 5.66
C ASN A 78 0.14 14.91 4.95
N ILE A 79 -0.52 13.77 5.19
CA ILE A 79 -1.86 13.47 4.66
C ILE A 79 -2.90 14.13 5.56
N ASN A 80 -3.50 15.21 5.06
CA ASN A 80 -4.61 15.92 5.71
C ASN A 80 -5.61 16.43 4.65
N ILE A 81 -6.81 16.82 5.10
CA ILE A 81 -7.91 17.23 4.21
C ILE A 81 -7.46 18.33 3.24
N LYS A 82 -6.72 19.34 3.72
CA LYS A 82 -6.26 20.46 2.90
C LYS A 82 -5.36 20.00 1.76
N THR A 83 -4.40 19.13 2.08
CA THR A 83 -3.41 18.59 1.13
C THR A 83 -4.08 17.73 0.07
N ILE A 84 -5.02 16.85 0.46
CA ILE A 84 -5.75 16.03 -0.50
C ILE A 84 -6.64 16.92 -1.37
N THR A 85 -7.40 17.83 -0.78
CA THR A 85 -8.34 18.70 -1.51
C THR A 85 -7.63 19.50 -2.62
N SER A 86 -6.44 20.03 -2.35
CA SER A 86 -5.68 20.78 -3.37
C SER A 86 -5.14 19.93 -4.51
N LYS A 87 -5.16 18.60 -4.35
CA LYS A 87 -4.68 17.61 -5.33
C LYS A 87 -5.81 16.95 -6.10
N VAL A 88 -7.08 17.19 -5.75
CA VAL A 88 -8.22 16.57 -6.43
C VAL A 88 -8.64 17.39 -7.66
N VAL A 89 -8.76 16.72 -8.80
CA VAL A 89 -9.23 17.29 -10.06
C VAL A 89 -10.45 16.51 -10.57
N PHE A 90 -11.34 17.19 -11.29
CA PHE A 90 -12.60 16.63 -11.80
C PHE A 90 -12.66 16.79 -13.32
N GLU A 91 -12.62 15.68 -14.04
CA GLU A 91 -12.81 15.59 -15.50
C GLU A 91 -14.22 15.05 -15.80
N MET A 92 -15.20 15.94 -15.68
CA MET A 92 -16.61 15.61 -15.86
C MET A 92 -17.41 16.86 -16.27
N SER A 93 -18.69 16.67 -16.60
CA SER A 93 -19.59 17.80 -16.90
C SER A 93 -19.67 18.78 -15.73
N HIS A 94 -19.99 20.05 -16.02
CA HIS A 94 -20.07 21.08 -14.99
C HIS A 94 -21.05 20.72 -13.85
N ALA A 95 -22.22 20.18 -14.21
CA ALA A 95 -23.22 19.74 -13.23
C ALA A 95 -22.71 18.60 -12.34
N HIS A 96 -22.10 17.57 -12.94
CA HIS A 96 -21.53 16.44 -12.18
C HIS A 96 -20.36 16.90 -11.30
N LYS A 97 -19.54 17.84 -11.77
CA LYS A 97 -18.42 18.40 -11.01
C LYS A 97 -18.89 19.07 -9.72
N ILE A 98 -19.94 19.88 -9.77
CA ILE A 98 -20.49 20.54 -8.57
C ILE A 98 -20.96 19.50 -7.53
N ILE A 99 -21.63 18.45 -7.98
CA ILE A 99 -22.09 17.36 -7.11
C ILE A 99 -20.88 16.66 -6.49
N MET A 100 -19.92 16.22 -7.32
CA MET A 100 -18.76 15.46 -6.86
C MET A 100 -17.82 16.27 -5.98
N GLN A 101 -17.72 17.58 -6.15
CA GLN A 101 -16.98 18.44 -5.23
C GLN A 101 -17.57 18.40 -3.80
N LYS A 102 -18.90 18.44 -3.69
CA LYS A 102 -19.59 18.34 -2.40
C LYS A 102 -19.46 16.93 -1.80
N VAL A 103 -19.59 15.90 -2.63
CA VAL A 103 -19.42 14.50 -2.23
C VAL A 103 -18.00 14.27 -1.70
N VAL A 104 -16.96 14.65 -2.45
CA VAL A 104 -15.55 14.51 -2.03
C VAL A 104 -15.29 15.26 -0.73
N SER A 105 -15.77 16.50 -0.59
CA SER A 105 -15.59 17.25 0.66
C SER A 105 -16.18 16.52 1.88
N LYS A 106 -17.35 15.87 1.73
CA LYS A 106 -17.94 15.06 2.80
C LYS A 106 -17.18 13.75 3.02
N VAL A 107 -16.76 13.06 1.96
CA VAL A 107 -15.95 11.84 2.07
C VAL A 107 -14.67 12.09 2.85
N LEU A 108 -13.95 13.18 2.54
CA LEU A 108 -12.71 13.51 3.25
C LEU A 108 -12.97 13.77 4.74
N LYS A 109 -14.07 14.43 5.10
CA LYS A 109 -14.45 14.60 6.52
C LYS A 109 -14.77 13.28 7.19
N LEU A 110 -15.58 12.44 6.55
CA LEU A 110 -15.95 11.12 7.07
C LEU A 110 -14.73 10.22 7.29
N LEU A 111 -13.73 10.29 6.41
CA LEU A 111 -12.50 9.52 6.54
C LEU A 111 -11.56 10.12 7.60
N ASP A 112 -11.46 11.45 7.69
CA ASP A 112 -10.65 12.13 8.72
C ASP A 112 -11.19 11.84 10.13
N GLU A 113 -12.51 11.90 10.31
CA GLU A 113 -13.20 11.59 11.57
C GLU A 113 -12.98 10.13 12.02
N THR A 114 -12.79 9.20 11.09
CA THR A 114 -12.51 7.78 11.40
C THR A 114 -11.02 7.43 11.41
N GLY A 115 -10.13 8.38 11.13
CA GLY A 115 -8.68 8.12 11.00
C GLY A 115 -8.28 7.37 9.73
N ASP A 116 -9.19 7.26 8.76
CA ASP A 116 -9.01 6.52 7.50
C ASP A 116 -8.59 7.41 6.33
N LEU A 117 -8.14 8.65 6.58
CA LEU A 117 -7.86 9.60 5.50
C LEU A 117 -6.81 9.09 4.50
N VAL A 118 -5.88 8.26 4.99
CA VAL A 118 -4.87 7.56 4.17
C VAL A 118 -5.51 6.64 3.11
N LYS A 119 -6.69 6.06 3.40
CA LYS A 119 -7.42 5.21 2.44
C LYS A 119 -7.82 5.96 1.19
N PHE A 120 -8.07 7.27 1.27
CA PHE A 120 -8.31 8.08 0.08
C PHE A 120 -7.08 8.09 -0.84
N VAL A 121 -5.88 8.28 -0.30
CA VAL A 121 -4.64 8.27 -1.07
C VAL A 121 -4.38 6.87 -1.65
N GLU A 122 -4.54 5.84 -0.82
CA GLU A 122 -4.36 4.43 -1.22
C GLU A 122 -5.31 4.04 -2.35
N TYR A 123 -6.56 4.52 -2.32
CA TYR A 123 -7.55 4.23 -3.34
C TYR A 123 -7.15 4.73 -4.74
N PHE A 124 -6.51 5.91 -4.83
CA PHE A 124 -6.08 6.49 -6.09
C PHE A 124 -4.69 6.05 -6.52
N SER A 125 -3.78 5.75 -5.59
CA SER A 125 -2.36 5.50 -5.89
C SER A 125 -1.94 4.03 -5.73
N GLY A 126 -2.76 3.23 -5.06
CA GLY A 126 -2.42 1.87 -4.63
C GLY A 126 -1.50 1.80 -3.41
N ILE A 127 -1.08 2.93 -2.83
CA ILE A 127 -0.16 2.99 -1.69
C ILE A 127 -0.61 4.03 -0.63
N PRO A 128 -0.30 3.84 0.65
CA PRO A 128 -0.72 4.75 1.72
C PRO A 128 0.20 6.00 1.86
N LEU A 129 0.75 6.52 0.76
CA LEU A 129 1.75 7.60 0.77
C LEU A 129 1.58 8.54 -0.43
N ILE A 130 1.85 9.83 -0.21
CA ILE A 130 1.97 10.82 -1.29
C ILE A 130 3.43 10.90 -1.72
N LEU A 131 3.72 10.61 -2.99
CA LEU A 131 5.09 10.51 -3.49
C LEU A 131 5.65 11.84 -3.97
N SER A 132 4.78 12.80 -4.32
CA SER A 132 5.22 14.10 -4.83
C SER A 132 4.22 15.24 -4.63
N ASP A 133 4.74 16.46 -4.57
CA ASP A 133 3.94 17.69 -4.58
C ASP A 133 3.10 17.82 -5.86
N SER A 134 3.55 17.22 -6.98
CA SER A 134 2.87 17.19 -8.28
C SER A 134 1.79 16.10 -8.44
N GLU A 135 1.62 15.23 -7.45
CA GLU A 135 0.59 14.18 -7.50
C GLU A 135 -0.82 14.77 -7.50
N ILE A 136 -1.67 14.30 -8.41
CA ILE A 136 -3.04 14.77 -8.66
C ILE A 136 -3.99 13.57 -8.74
N TYR A 137 -5.09 13.61 -7.97
CA TYR A 137 -6.13 12.58 -7.93
C TYR A 137 -7.30 12.99 -8.80
N THR A 138 -7.53 12.29 -9.90
CA THR A 138 -8.51 12.69 -10.91
C THR A 138 -9.78 11.85 -10.81
N LEU A 139 -10.94 12.48 -10.70
CA LEU A 139 -12.23 11.81 -10.82
C LEU A 139 -12.79 12.06 -12.22
N LYS A 140 -13.07 10.99 -12.95
CA LYS A 140 -13.64 11.04 -14.31
C LYS A 140 -15.04 10.48 -14.31
N THR A 141 -15.92 11.00 -15.17
CA THR A 141 -17.21 10.33 -15.40
C THR A 141 -17.10 9.25 -16.47
N TRP A 142 -17.70 8.09 -16.25
CA TRP A 142 -17.78 7.03 -17.25
C TRP A 142 -19.16 6.37 -17.31
N ARG A 143 -19.45 5.71 -18.43
CA ARG A 143 -20.80 5.19 -18.76
C ARG A 143 -21.13 3.82 -18.19
N GLY A 144 -20.20 3.11 -17.58
CA GLY A 144 -20.50 1.80 -17.02
C GLY A 144 -21.04 1.86 -15.60
N GLN A 145 -21.09 0.69 -14.97
CA GLN A 145 -21.89 0.48 -13.76
C GLN A 145 -21.10 0.55 -12.45
N ASN A 146 -19.80 0.24 -12.50
CA ASN A 146 -18.95 0.12 -11.32
C ASN A 146 -17.88 1.20 -11.29
N PHE A 147 -17.40 1.51 -10.10
CA PHE A 147 -16.16 2.28 -9.96
C PHE A 147 -15.00 1.48 -10.57
N SER A 148 -14.07 2.18 -11.21
CA SER A 148 -12.86 1.58 -11.75
C SER A 148 -11.67 2.44 -11.40
N GLU A 149 -10.75 1.87 -10.64
CA GLU A 149 -9.52 2.53 -10.20
C GLU A 149 -8.39 2.26 -11.19
N HIS A 150 -7.67 3.31 -11.56
CA HIS A 150 -6.51 3.24 -12.44
C HIS A 150 -5.31 3.81 -11.71
N THR A 151 -4.81 3.03 -10.75
CA THR A 151 -3.83 3.50 -9.75
C THR A 151 -2.50 3.96 -10.34
N CYS A 152 -2.07 3.37 -11.47
CA CYS A 152 -0.89 3.81 -12.21
C CYS A 152 -1.01 5.24 -12.77
N PHE A 153 -2.23 5.77 -12.86
CA PHE A 153 -2.53 7.08 -13.44
C PHE A 153 -3.27 8.01 -12.46
N TYR A 154 -3.40 7.61 -11.18
CA TYR A 154 -4.04 8.40 -10.13
C TYR A 154 -5.46 8.87 -10.48
N TYR A 155 -6.25 8.06 -11.20
CA TYR A 155 -7.63 8.41 -11.49
C TYR A 155 -8.62 7.28 -11.23
N VAL A 156 -9.87 7.69 -11.00
CA VAL A 156 -11.00 6.78 -10.79
C VAL A 156 -12.14 7.19 -11.71
N ASP A 157 -12.67 6.19 -12.40
CA ASP A 157 -13.87 6.32 -13.21
C ASP A 157 -15.12 6.18 -12.33
N ILE A 158 -15.88 7.26 -12.24
CA ILE A 158 -17.12 7.39 -11.48
C ILE A 158 -18.30 7.12 -12.42
N PRO A 159 -19.14 6.10 -12.14
CA PRO A 159 -20.33 5.83 -12.93
C PRO A 159 -21.25 7.05 -13.03
N GLU A 160 -21.67 7.43 -14.24
CA GLU A 160 -22.67 8.50 -14.38
C GLU A 160 -23.95 8.19 -13.60
N ALA A 161 -24.34 6.90 -13.57
CA ALA A 161 -25.49 6.43 -12.81
C ALA A 161 -25.34 6.65 -11.30
N PHE A 162 -24.12 6.68 -10.78
CA PHE A 162 -23.87 6.99 -9.37
C PHE A 162 -24.15 8.47 -9.07
N ILE A 163 -23.63 9.38 -9.90
CA ILE A 163 -23.77 10.84 -9.69
C ILE A 163 -25.23 11.31 -9.82
N ARG A 164 -26.03 10.60 -10.63
CA ARG A 164 -27.46 10.89 -10.83
C ARG A 164 -28.38 10.35 -9.73
N ARG A 165 -27.85 9.58 -8.77
CA ARG A 165 -28.62 9.03 -7.64
C ARG A 165 -28.64 9.98 -6.45
N ASP A 166 -29.67 9.82 -5.62
CA ASP A 166 -29.80 10.26 -4.22
C ASP A 166 -29.31 11.69 -3.87
N ASN A 167 -29.28 12.00 -2.57
CA ASN A 167 -28.72 13.25 -2.06
C ASN A 167 -27.20 13.11 -1.82
N ILE A 168 -26.53 14.25 -1.62
CA ILE A 168 -25.06 14.32 -1.47
C ILE A 168 -24.57 13.48 -0.29
N GLU A 169 -25.34 13.41 0.79
CA GLU A 169 -25.03 12.63 1.99
C GLU A 169 -24.94 11.14 1.68
N THR A 170 -25.95 10.58 1.00
CA THR A 170 -25.97 9.17 0.61
C THR A 170 -24.81 8.85 -0.33
N LEU A 171 -24.57 9.71 -1.32
CA LEU A 171 -23.44 9.54 -2.24
C LEU A 171 -22.09 9.55 -1.49
N ALA A 172 -21.92 10.45 -0.52
CA ALA A 172 -20.69 10.51 0.27
C ALA A 172 -20.48 9.24 1.10
N VAL A 173 -21.53 8.74 1.77
CA VAL A 173 -21.43 7.49 2.56
C VAL A 173 -21.10 6.30 1.66
N GLN A 174 -21.78 6.19 0.52
CA GLN A 174 -21.51 5.11 -0.45
C GLN A 174 -20.09 5.19 -1.00
N PHE A 175 -19.61 6.37 -1.38
CA PHE A 175 -18.27 6.50 -1.93
C PHE A 175 -17.18 6.26 -0.88
N ALA A 176 -17.38 6.74 0.36
CA ALA A 176 -16.48 6.41 1.47
C ALA A 176 -16.45 4.89 1.74
N ALA A 177 -17.59 4.20 1.64
CA ALA A 177 -17.65 2.75 1.76
C ALA A 177 -16.87 2.05 0.64
N VAL A 178 -16.99 2.52 -0.61
CA VAL A 178 -16.19 2.01 -1.74
C VAL A 178 -14.69 2.18 -1.49
N ILE A 179 -14.26 3.36 -1.04
CA ILE A 179 -12.84 3.63 -0.71
C ILE A 179 -12.34 2.70 0.39
N ARG A 180 -13.13 2.47 1.44
CA ARG A 180 -12.74 1.57 2.54
C ARG A 180 -12.73 0.10 2.11
N ALA A 181 -13.67 -0.31 1.26
CA ALA A 181 -13.83 -1.68 0.78
C ALA A 181 -12.86 -2.04 -0.34
N ALA A 182 -12.18 -1.06 -0.93
CA ALA A 182 -11.05 -1.29 -1.83
C ALA A 182 -9.89 -1.87 -1.01
N GLU A 183 -9.99 -3.16 -0.68
CA GLU A 183 -8.86 -3.94 -0.21
C GLU A 183 -7.76 -3.80 -1.24
N THR A 184 -6.54 -3.59 -0.75
CA THR A 184 -5.34 -3.64 -1.56
C THR A 184 -5.30 -5.01 -2.21
N LYS A 185 -5.68 -5.09 -3.49
CA LYS A 185 -5.55 -6.29 -4.34
C LYS A 185 -4.09 -6.81 -4.40
N PHE A 186 -3.16 -6.08 -3.79
CA PHE A 186 -1.83 -6.52 -3.39
C PHE A 186 -1.91 -7.06 -1.95
N GLY A 187 -2.33 -8.31 -1.79
CA GLY A 187 -2.50 -8.95 -0.49
C GLY A 187 -1.29 -8.79 0.42
N MET A 188 -1.49 -8.08 1.52
CA MET A 188 -0.71 -8.22 2.75
C MET A 188 -1.70 -8.45 3.88
N ALA A 189 -2.16 -9.70 3.98
CA ALA A 189 -2.79 -10.30 5.14
C ALA A 189 -1.88 -11.40 5.68
#